data_AF-A0A8K0UHI7-F1
#
_entry.id   AF-A0A8K0UHI7-F1
#
_cell.length_a   1.000
_cell.length_b   1.000
_cell.length_c   1.000
_cell.angle_alpha   90.00
_cell.angle_beta   90.00
_cell.angle_gamma   90.00
#
_symmetry.space_group_name_H-M   'P 1'
#
loop_
_entity.id
_entity.type
_entity.pdbx_description
1 polymer ?
#
loop_
_entity_poly.entity_id
_entity_poly.type
_entity_poly.pdbx_seq_one_letter_code
_entity_poly.pdbx_strand_id
1 'polypeptide(L)' 'LDRAVDAIVAARDRVGCKILVHCSAAVSRSPTVVTAYLMKECGMTLKEALGAVVRKRAAVNPNQGLFKQLKAL' A
#
# COMPACT_ATOMS: atom_id res chain seq x y z
N LEU A 1 1.30 -6.12 -7.77
CA LEU A 1 1.40 -4.93 -6.89
C LEU A 1 2.21 -3.85 -7.58
N ASP A 2 3.29 -4.22 -8.28
CA ASP A 2 4.15 -3.32 -9.07
C ASP A 2 3.39 -2.32 -9.93
N ARG A 3 2.52 -2.79 -10.84
CA ARG A 3 1.70 -1.89 -11.68
C ARG A 3 0.92 -0.82 -10.90
N ALA A 4 0.44 -1.16 -9.70
CA ALA A 4 -0.30 -0.21 -8.87
C ALA A 4 0.63 0.79 -8.18
N VAL A 5 1.83 0.34 -7.77
CA VAL A 5 2.89 1.20 -7.22
C VAL A 5 3.40 2.15 -8.30
N ASP A 6 3.69 1.64 -9.50
CA ASP A 6 4.14 2.45 -10.65
C ASP A 6 3.12 3.54 -10.99
N ALA A 7 1.82 3.22 -10.94
CA ALA A 7 0.75 4.20 -11.15
C ALA A 7 0.72 5.29 -10.06
N ILE A 8 1.01 4.94 -8.80
CA ILE A 8 1.12 5.92 -7.70
C ILE A 8 2.33 6.83 -7.93
N VAL A 9 3.49 6.27 -8.26
CA VAL A 9 4.72 7.02 -8.53
C VAL A 9 4.52 8.00 -9.69
N ALA A 10 4.01 7.52 -10.82
CA ALA A 10 3.75 8.35 -12.00
C ALA A 10 2.73 9.48 -11.75
N ALA A 11 1.76 9.26 -10.85
CA ALA A 11 0.80 10.30 -10.46
C ALA A 11 1.42 11.33 -9.49
N ARG A 12 2.26 10.87 -8.54
CA ARG A 12 2.87 11.69 -7.48
C ARG A 12 3.73 12.81 -8.04
N ASP A 13 4.43 12.57 -9.14
CA ASP A 13 5.39 13.51 -9.72
C ASP A 13 4.72 14.72 -10.42
N ARG A 14 3.37 14.79 -10.42
CA ARG A 14 2.61 15.92 -10.94
C ARG A 14 2.42 17.00 -9.86
N VAL A 15 2.70 18.26 -10.22
CA VAL A 15 2.52 19.41 -9.32
C VAL A 15 1.09 19.48 -8.78
N GLY A 16 0.96 19.58 -7.46
CA GLY A 16 -0.35 19.70 -6.78
C GLY A 16 -1.17 18.41 -6.72
N CYS A 17 -0.61 17.24 -7.05
CA CYS A 17 -1.36 15.99 -7.06
C CYS A 17 -1.77 15.52 -5.65
N LYS A 18 -2.99 14.99 -5.55
CA LYS A 18 -3.47 14.20 -4.41
C LYS A 18 -3.96 12.86 -4.93
N ILE A 19 -3.54 11.77 -4.30
CA ILE A 19 -3.84 10.40 -4.75
C ILE A 19 -4.73 9.71 -3.70
N LEU A 20 -5.86 9.17 -4.15
CA LEU A 20 -6.72 8.32 -3.35
C LEU A 20 -6.62 6.86 -3.83
N VAL A 21 -6.15 5.96 -2.96
CA VAL A 21 -6.15 4.52 -3.21
C VAL A 21 -7.30 3.89 -2.42
N HIS A 22 -8.34 3.41 -3.12
CA HIS A 22 -9.51 2.81 -2.47
C HIS A 22 -9.82 1.40 -2.99
N CYS A 23 -10.58 0.67 -2.18
CA CYS A 23 -11.29 -0.53 -2.59
C CYS A 23 -12.68 -0.47 -1.91
N SER A 24 -13.43 -1.57 -1.89
CA SER A 24 -14.77 -1.57 -1.27
C SER A 24 -14.73 -1.28 0.25
N ALA A 25 -14.03 -2.10 1.05
CA ALA A 25 -14.05 -1.96 2.52
C ALA A 25 -12.81 -1.27 3.11
N ALA A 26 -11.77 -1.01 2.30
CA ALA A 26 -10.46 -0.56 2.75
C ALA A 26 -9.87 -1.39 3.91
N VAL A 27 -10.14 -2.70 3.90
CA VAL A 27 -9.59 -3.68 4.85
C VAL A 27 -8.39 -4.42 4.25
N SER A 28 -8.49 -4.80 2.97
CA SER A 28 -7.56 -5.76 2.36
C SER A 28 -6.82 -5.16 1.15
N ARG A 29 -7.49 -5.03 0.00
CA ARG A 29 -6.87 -4.65 -1.29
C ARG A 29 -6.15 -3.29 -1.29
N SER A 30 -6.85 -2.19 -0.99
CA SER A 30 -6.22 -0.87 -1.05
C SER A 30 -5.14 -0.67 0.02
N PRO A 31 -5.30 -1.13 1.29
CA PRO A 31 -4.20 -1.12 2.25
C PRO A 31 -2.97 -1.89 1.77
N THR A 32 -3.15 -3.06 1.14
CA THR A 32 -2.02 -3.82 0.55
C THR A 32 -1.26 -3.01 -0.49
N VAL A 33 -1.95 -2.28 -1.38
CA VAL A 33 -1.29 -1.43 -2.38
C VAL A 33 -0.49 -0.31 -1.70
N VAL A 34 -1.06 0.34 -0.69
CA VAL A 34 -0.36 1.39 0.07
C VAL A 34 0.85 0.82 0.84
N THR A 35 0.71 -0.36 1.45
CA THR A 35 1.83 -1.05 2.10
C THR A 35 2.95 -1.37 1.10
N ALA A 36 2.62 -1.89 -0.08
CA ALA A 36 3.59 -2.15 -1.13
C ALA A 36 4.32 -0.89 -1.60
N TYR A 37 3.60 0.22 -1.76
CA TYR A 37 4.19 1.53 -2.09
C TYR A 37 5.19 1.98 -1.02
N LEU A 38 4.81 1.92 0.27
CA LEU A 38 5.72 2.30 1.35
C LEU A 38 6.96 1.41 1.42
N MET A 39 6.83 0.12 1.12
CA MET A 39 7.98 -0.79 1.06
C MET A 39 8.95 -0.41 -0.05
N LYS A 40 8.45 -0.22 -1.27
CA LYS A 40 9.27 0.02 -2.46
C LYS A 40 9.83 1.43 -2.55
N GLU A 41 8.99 2.42 -2.29
CA GLU A 41 9.30 3.83 -2.53
C GLU A 41 9.79 4.55 -1.27
N CYS A 42 9.56 4.00 -0.08
CA CYS A 42 9.98 4.60 1.18
C CYS A 42 10.97 3.71 1.97
N GLY A 43 11.44 2.60 1.39
CA GLY A 43 12.43 1.72 1.99
C GLY A 43 11.99 1.05 3.30
N MET A 44 10.68 1.00 3.57
CA MET A 44 10.15 0.41 4.79
C MET A 44 10.14 -1.12 4.69
N THR A 45 10.47 -1.81 5.78
CA THR A 45 10.21 -3.25 5.87
C THR A 45 8.70 -3.52 5.85
N LEU A 46 8.29 -4.76 5.52
CA LEU A 46 6.88 -5.16 5.57
C LEU A 46 6.23 -4.85 6.93
N LYS A 47 6.96 -5.10 8.03
CA LYS A 47 6.46 -4.85 9.39
C LYS A 47 6.20 -3.36 9.63
N GLU A 48 7.13 -2.50 9.21
CA GLU A 48 7.02 -1.06 9.36
C GLU A 48 5.91 -0.48 8.49
N ALA A 49 5.87 -0.85 7.20
CA ALA A 49 4.89 -0.39 6.24
C ALA A 49 3.47 -0.80 6.63
N LEU A 50 3.24 -2.09 6.89
CA LEU A 50 1.92 -2.57 7.31
C LEU A 50 1.53 -2.00 8.67
N GLY A 51 2.48 -1.92 9.61
CA GLY A 51 2.27 -1.30 10.91
C GLY A 51 1.87 0.18 10.80
N ALA A 52 2.49 0.94 9.90
CA ALA A 52 2.13 2.35 9.65
C ALA A 52 0.69 2.48 9.13
N VAL A 53 0.28 1.62 8.19
CA VAL A 53 -1.08 1.63 7.63
C VAL A 53 -2.11 1.20 8.69
N VAL A 54 -1.82 0.15 9.48
CA VAL A 54 -2.69 -0.31 10.57
C VAL A 54 -2.85 0.76 11.67
N ARG A 55 -1.78 1.48 12.04
CA ARG A 55 -1.86 2.59 13.00
C ARG A 55 -2.79 3.71 12.54
N LYS A 56 -2.94 3.92 11.22
CA LYS A 56 -3.87 4.91 10.65
C LYS A 56 -5.29 4.35 10.46
N ARG A 57 -5.43 3.02 10.29
CA ARG A 57 -6.72 2.33 10.15
C ARG A 57 -6.64 0.93 10.75
N ALA A 58 -7.13 0.78 11.99
CA ALA A 58 -7.02 -0.47 12.74
C ALA A 58 -7.72 -1.68 12.09
N ALA A 59 -8.74 -1.43 11.26
CA ALA A 59 -9.47 -2.48 10.54
C ALA A 59 -8.68 -3.12 9.38
N VAL A 60 -7.46 -2.64 9.09
CA VAL A 60 -6.64 -3.19 8.00
C VAL A 60 -6.20 -4.61 8.34
N ASN A 61 -6.57 -5.53 7.45
CA ASN A 61 -6.25 -6.95 7.55
C ASN A 61 -6.15 -7.54 6.12
N PRO A 62 -4.97 -7.49 5.49
CA PRO A 62 -4.74 -8.15 4.20
C PRO A 62 -5.09 -9.63 4.29
N ASN A 63 -5.76 -10.17 3.27
CA ASN A 63 -6.00 -11.61 3.22
C ASN A 63 -4.67 -12.34 3.02
N GLN A 64 -4.64 -13.66 3.27
CA GLN A 64 -3.40 -14.43 3.20
C GLN A 64 -2.70 -14.35 1.83
N GLY A 65 -3.45 -14.31 0.73
CA GLY A 65 -2.87 -14.21 -0.62
C GLY A 65 -2.15 -12.88 -0.83
N LEU A 66 -2.80 -11.77 -0.47
CA LEU A 66 -2.21 -10.42 -0.54
C LEU A 66 -1.02 -10.27 0.42
N PHE A 67 -1.09 -10.87 1.62
CA PHE A 67 0.02 -10.86 2.57
C PHE A 67 1.22 -11.66 2.06
N LYS A 68 1.00 -12.81 1.40
CA LYS A 68 2.07 -13.56 0.72
C LYS A 68 2.68 -12.75 -0.42
N GLN A 69 1.86 -12.04 -1.20
CA GLN A 69 2.37 -11.15 -2.24
C GLN A 69 3.25 -10.04 -1.66
N LEU A 70 2.87 -9.43 -0.53
CA LEU A 70 3.71 -8.44 0.15
C LEU A 70 5.04 -9.02 0.64
N LYS A 71 5.06 -10.24 1.17
CA LYS A 71 6.29 -10.92 1.60
C LYS A 71 7.26 -11.23 0.45
N ALA A 72 6.75 -11.30 -0.77
CA ALA A 72 7.53 -11.61 -1.97
C ALA A 72 7.98 -10.37 -2.74
N LEU A 73 7.65 -9.15 -2.26
CA LEU A 73 8.19 -7.89 -2.78
C LEU A 73 9.58 -7.62 -2.20
#